data_AF-A0A380TQM5-F1
#
_entry.id   AF-A0A380TQM5-F1
#
_cell.length_a   1.000
_cell.length_b   1.000
_cell.length_c   1.000
_cell.angle_alpha   90.00
_cell.angle_beta   90.00
_cell.angle_gamma   90.00
#
_symmetry.space_group_name_H-M   'P 1'
#
loop_
_entity.id
_entity.type
_entity.pdbx_description
1 polymer ?
#
loop_
_entity_poly.entity_id
_entity_poly.type
_entity_poly.pdbx_seq_one_letter_code
_entity_poly.pdbx_strand_id
1 'polypeptide(L)'
;MSATTLISVLDTESRRASLNNSLLAPPVEDINDNGKLYSNVGHNSGAFDGIKLGGVRMNYGIICGENNSRCETDEQGKLKLNEKGHVLYRGDKSQNYPTVVKLLKDRDVSGKLFGATGGFQAIEGEMFGIKYKPGSFLDKLTETYAGQHDLVGGQWLFYDEIGNGNRYFTPNQEKWVDRFSIAAVPAVTPTTVPHALPLEIRFLLFGVR
;
A
#
# COMPACT_ATOMS: atom_id res chain seq x y z
N MET A 1 1.66 -29.84 -13.28
CA MET A 1 2.19 -28.69 -12.50
C MET A 1 2.10 -29.06 -11.03
N SER A 2 3.19 -28.96 -10.26
CA SER A 2 3.15 -29.26 -8.81
C SER A 2 2.36 -28.17 -8.06
N ALA A 3 1.76 -28.51 -6.92
CA ALA A 3 1.11 -27.54 -6.03
C ALA A 3 2.05 -26.38 -5.64
N THR A 4 3.33 -26.67 -5.41
CA THR A 4 4.36 -25.67 -5.09
C THR A 4 4.61 -24.72 -6.26
N THR A 5 4.62 -25.24 -7.49
CA THR A 5 4.74 -24.42 -8.70
C THR A 5 3.52 -23.52 -8.85
N LEU A 6 2.31 -24.05 -8.65
CA LEU A 6 1.08 -23.27 -8.74
C LEU A 6 1.06 -22.13 -7.71
N ILE A 7 1.40 -22.41 -6.45
CA ILE A 7 1.46 -21.39 -5.39
C ILE A 7 2.46 -20.29 -5.74
N SER A 8 3.63 -20.65 -6.29
CA SER A 8 4.65 -19.66 -6.67
C SER A 8 4.20 -18.79 -7.84
N VAL A 9 3.49 -19.37 -8.81
CA VAL A 9 2.88 -18.61 -9.93
C VAL A 9 1.79 -17.68 -9.39
N LEU A 10 0.93 -18.17 -8.49
CA LEU A 10 -0.11 -17.35 -7.86
C LEU A 10 0.48 -16.16 -7.10
N ASP A 11 1.53 -16.37 -6.31
CA ASP A 11 2.24 -15.30 -5.62
C ASP A 11 2.80 -14.27 -6.61
N THR A 12 3.56 -14.73 -7.61
CA THR A 12 4.19 -13.86 -8.62
C THR A 12 3.16 -13.05 -9.39
N GLU A 13 2.10 -13.68 -9.90
CA GLU A 13 1.08 -13.00 -10.71
C GLU A 13 0.21 -12.07 -9.87
N SER A 14 -0.09 -12.44 -8.62
CA SER A 14 -0.84 -11.56 -7.72
C SER A 14 -0.06 -10.31 -7.35
N ARG A 15 1.24 -10.44 -7.02
CA ARG A 15 2.12 -9.30 -6.79
C ARG A 15 2.29 -8.46 -8.03
N ARG A 16 2.46 -9.07 -9.21
CA ARG A 16 2.53 -8.34 -10.49
C ARG A 16 1.27 -7.52 -10.74
N ALA A 17 0.09 -8.10 -10.50
CA ALA A 17 -1.18 -7.39 -10.66
C ALA A 17 -1.30 -6.20 -9.68
N SER A 18 -0.93 -6.41 -8.42
CA SER A 18 -0.94 -5.34 -7.41
C SER A 18 0.09 -4.25 -7.69
N LEU A 19 1.28 -4.61 -8.16
CA LEU A 19 2.32 -3.68 -8.60
C LEU A 19 1.83 -2.82 -9.77
N ASN A 20 1.31 -3.46 -10.82
CA ASN A 20 0.78 -2.76 -11.99
C ASN A 20 -0.33 -1.77 -11.62
N ASN A 21 -1.23 -2.17 -10.71
CA ASN A 21 -2.28 -1.27 -10.24
C ASN A 21 -1.71 -0.14 -9.36
N SER A 22 -0.72 -0.42 -8.52
CA SER A 22 -0.05 0.59 -7.69
C SER A 22 0.67 1.66 -8.51
N LEU A 23 1.22 1.26 -9.67
CA LEU A 23 1.93 2.14 -10.61
C LEU A 23 1.02 3.08 -11.40
N LEU A 24 -0.31 2.85 -11.40
CA LEU A 24 -1.26 3.77 -12.04
C LEU A 24 -1.34 5.11 -11.31
N ALA A 25 -1.05 5.12 -10.01
CA ALA A 25 -1.18 6.29 -9.17
C ALA A 25 0.01 7.24 -9.38
N PRO A 26 -0.24 8.49 -9.79
CA PRO A 26 0.80 9.50 -9.80
C PRO A 26 1.51 9.63 -8.45
N PRO A 27 2.83 9.78 -8.39
CA PRO A 27 3.50 10.14 -7.15
C PRO A 27 3.05 11.51 -6.63
N VAL A 28 3.09 11.69 -5.31
CA VAL A 28 2.94 13.00 -4.66
C VAL A 28 4.33 13.57 -4.40
N GLU A 29 4.61 14.75 -4.94
CA GLU A 29 5.85 15.51 -4.73
C GLU A 29 5.61 16.62 -3.70
N ASP A 30 6.35 16.57 -2.59
CA ASP A 30 6.30 17.59 -1.55
C ASP A 30 7.25 18.73 -1.88
N ILE A 31 6.69 19.84 -2.37
CA ILE A 31 7.49 21.01 -2.80
C ILE A 31 8.14 21.74 -1.61
N ASN A 32 7.63 21.51 -0.40
CA ASN A 32 8.14 22.11 0.84
C ASN A 32 9.14 21.18 1.58
N ASP A 33 9.40 19.98 1.05
CA ASP A 33 10.37 19.00 1.59
C ASP A 33 11.35 18.55 0.49
N ASN A 34 11.99 19.52 -0.17
CA ASN A 34 13.02 19.30 -1.21
C ASN A 34 12.56 18.40 -2.38
N GLY A 35 11.27 18.43 -2.73
CA GLY A 35 10.72 17.60 -3.80
C GLY A 35 10.65 16.11 -3.45
N LYS A 36 10.56 15.78 -2.16
CA LYS A 36 10.44 14.38 -1.72
C LYS A 36 9.19 13.74 -2.31
N LEU A 37 9.38 12.53 -2.86
CA LEU A 37 8.33 11.77 -3.54
C LEU A 37 7.71 10.73 -2.62
N TYR A 38 6.38 10.62 -2.69
CA TYR A 38 5.59 9.57 -2.07
C TYR A 38 4.84 8.83 -3.18
N SER A 39 4.94 7.50 -3.20
CA SER A 39 4.31 6.64 -4.20
C SER A 39 3.92 5.31 -3.57
N ASN A 40 2.93 4.62 -4.14
CA ASN A 40 2.55 3.26 -3.72
C ASN A 40 3.70 2.24 -3.87
N VAL A 41 4.76 2.59 -4.60
CA VAL A 41 5.97 1.77 -4.79
C VAL A 41 7.24 2.50 -4.32
N GLY A 42 7.09 3.48 -3.42
CA GLY A 42 8.17 4.40 -3.03
C GLY A 42 9.21 3.83 -2.07
N HIS A 43 9.07 2.60 -1.61
CA HIS A 43 9.96 2.00 -0.61
C HIS A 43 10.39 0.59 -0.98
N ASN A 44 11.61 0.23 -0.58
CA ASN A 44 12.17 -1.10 -0.79
C ASN A 44 11.64 -2.09 0.26
N SER A 45 11.64 -3.37 -0.08
CA SER A 45 11.34 -4.48 0.82
C SER A 45 12.28 -5.66 0.57
N GLY A 46 12.14 -6.69 1.40
CA GLY A 46 12.79 -8.00 1.27
C GLY A 46 11.99 -8.99 0.40
N ALA A 47 10.96 -8.54 -0.32
CA ALA A 47 10.28 -9.34 -1.32
C ALA A 47 11.22 -9.71 -2.48
N PHE A 48 10.86 -10.72 -3.28
CA PHE A 48 11.69 -11.17 -4.40
C PHE A 48 11.87 -10.10 -5.49
N ASP A 49 10.89 -9.20 -5.64
CA ASP A 49 10.91 -8.07 -6.57
C ASP A 49 11.56 -6.81 -5.97
N GLY A 50 11.91 -6.84 -4.67
CA GLY A 50 12.51 -5.73 -3.93
C GLY A 50 11.54 -4.57 -3.62
N ILE A 51 10.26 -4.68 -4.00
CA ILE A 51 9.28 -3.60 -3.88
C ILE A 51 8.39 -3.84 -2.67
N LYS A 52 8.17 -2.79 -1.86
CA LYS A 52 7.17 -2.82 -0.80
C LYS A 52 5.77 -2.73 -1.39
N LEU A 53 4.98 -3.78 -1.23
CA LEU A 53 3.54 -3.78 -1.58
C LEU A 53 2.67 -4.00 -0.35
N GLY A 54 3.23 -4.42 0.79
CA GLY A 54 2.47 -4.53 2.02
C GLY A 54 2.18 -3.16 2.64
N GLY A 55 0.94 -2.96 3.07
CA GLY A 55 0.48 -1.70 3.70
C GLY A 55 -0.63 -1.02 2.91
N VAL A 56 -1.08 0.11 3.42
CA VAL A 56 -2.15 0.89 2.78
C VAL A 56 -1.55 1.77 1.68
N ARG A 57 -2.28 1.91 0.58
CA ARG A 57 -1.92 2.77 -0.54
C ARG A 57 -2.18 4.24 -0.24
N MET A 58 -1.61 5.12 -1.05
CA MET A 58 -1.93 6.54 -1.00
C MET A 58 -3.43 6.77 -1.18
N ASN A 59 -3.94 7.79 -0.51
CA ASN A 59 -5.30 8.27 -0.68
C ASN A 59 -5.23 9.80 -0.78
N TYR A 60 -5.56 10.34 -1.95
CA TYR A 60 -5.48 11.78 -2.18
C TYR A 60 -6.51 12.58 -1.38
N GLY A 61 -7.64 11.99 -1.00
CA GLY A 61 -8.57 12.64 -0.06
C GLY A 61 -7.93 12.90 1.30
N ILE A 62 -7.03 12.02 1.74
CA ILE A 62 -6.29 12.19 2.99
C ILE A 62 -5.05 13.06 2.78
N ILE A 63 -4.26 12.83 1.73
CA ILE A 63 -3.02 13.60 1.49
C ILE A 63 -3.35 15.02 1.07
N CYS A 64 -4.14 15.19 0.01
CA CYS A 64 -4.51 16.50 -0.53
C CYS A 64 -5.71 17.15 0.17
N GLY A 65 -6.45 16.40 1.01
CA GLY A 65 -7.70 16.85 1.62
C GLY A 65 -8.91 16.59 0.72
N GLU A 66 -10.11 16.51 1.31
CA GLU A 66 -11.36 16.17 0.61
C GLU A 66 -11.63 17.06 -0.61
N ASN A 67 -11.25 18.34 -0.54
CA ASN A 67 -11.39 19.31 -1.62
C ASN A 67 -10.04 19.67 -2.29
N ASN A 68 -9.05 18.78 -2.20
CA ASN A 68 -7.69 18.99 -2.73
C ASN A 68 -6.98 20.25 -2.20
N SER A 69 -7.39 20.74 -1.02
CA SER A 69 -6.92 22.03 -0.48
C SER A 69 -5.40 22.09 -0.24
N ARG A 70 -4.76 20.95 0.01
CA ARG A 70 -3.31 20.82 0.27
C ARG A 70 -2.44 20.55 -0.96
N CYS A 71 -3.04 20.32 -2.13
CA CYS A 71 -2.31 20.04 -3.36
C CYS A 71 -2.65 21.06 -4.46
N GLU A 72 -1.81 21.15 -5.48
CA GLU A 72 -2.09 22.01 -6.63
C GLU A 72 -3.26 21.50 -7.45
N THR A 73 -4.11 22.43 -7.87
CA THR A 73 -5.31 22.15 -8.66
C THR A 73 -5.37 23.00 -9.91
N ASP A 74 -6.07 22.51 -10.92
CA ASP A 74 -6.45 23.31 -12.07
C ASP A 74 -7.60 24.29 -11.73
N GLU A 75 -8.03 25.07 -12.72
CA GLU A 75 -9.14 26.03 -12.60
C GLU A 75 -10.48 25.36 -12.23
N GLN A 76 -10.59 24.05 -12.44
CA GLN A 76 -11.78 23.24 -12.15
C GLN A 76 -11.70 22.57 -10.77
N GLY A 77 -10.62 22.78 -10.01
CA GLY A 77 -10.40 22.18 -8.70
C GLY A 77 -9.91 20.72 -8.72
N LYS A 78 -9.56 20.18 -9.89
CA LYS A 78 -8.97 18.84 -10.02
C LYS A 78 -7.47 18.90 -9.79
N LEU A 79 -6.89 17.78 -9.35
CA LEU A 79 -5.44 17.70 -9.11
C LEU A 79 -4.67 17.95 -10.40
N LYS A 80 -3.75 18.90 -10.36
CA LYS A 80 -2.88 19.25 -11.48
C LYS A 80 -1.58 18.47 -11.37
N LEU A 81 -1.21 17.78 -12.45
CA LEU A 81 0.08 17.11 -12.56
C LEU A 81 1.14 18.09 -13.07
N ASN A 82 2.38 17.95 -12.58
CA ASN A 82 3.54 18.67 -13.12
C ASN A 82 4.04 18.01 -14.42
N GLU A 83 5.10 18.58 -15.01
CA GLU A 83 5.72 18.04 -16.24
C GLU A 83 6.26 16.61 -16.10
N LYS A 84 6.54 16.16 -14.87
CA LYS A 84 6.96 14.80 -14.55
C LYS A 84 5.79 13.85 -14.29
N GLY A 85 4.55 14.35 -14.34
CA GLY A 85 3.35 13.57 -14.04
C GLY A 85 3.07 13.40 -12.54
N HIS A 86 3.62 14.24 -11.66
CA HIS A 86 3.42 14.16 -10.20
C HIS A 86 2.34 15.13 -9.71
N VAL A 87 1.62 14.74 -8.67
CA VAL A 87 0.74 15.63 -7.90
C VAL A 87 1.61 16.49 -6.97
N LEU A 88 1.46 17.80 -7.02
CA LEU A 88 2.24 18.70 -6.17
C LEU A 88 1.52 18.95 -4.83
N TYR A 89 2.15 18.58 -3.73
CA TYR A 89 1.71 18.94 -2.38
C TYR A 89 2.30 20.29 -1.99
N ARG A 90 1.43 21.27 -1.69
CA ARG A 90 1.81 22.66 -1.31
C ARG A 90 1.61 22.98 0.17
N GLY A 91 0.99 22.06 0.91
CA GLY A 91 0.56 22.27 2.30
C GLY A 91 -0.79 22.97 2.42
N ASP A 92 -1.32 23.04 3.64
CA ASP A 92 -2.59 23.69 3.94
C ASP A 92 -2.45 25.21 4.11
N LYS A 93 -3.54 25.94 3.81
CA LYS A 93 -3.57 27.41 3.98
C LYS A 93 -3.34 27.85 5.43
N SER A 94 -3.80 27.05 6.39
CA SER A 94 -3.59 27.28 7.82
C SER A 94 -2.17 26.97 8.32
N GLN A 95 -1.30 26.40 7.48
CA GLN A 95 0.07 26.01 7.84
C GLN A 95 0.16 24.99 8.99
N ASN A 96 -0.89 24.21 9.23
CA ASN A 96 -0.85 23.11 10.21
C ASN A 96 -0.05 21.92 9.65
N TYR A 97 -0.11 21.72 8.33
CA TYR A 97 0.51 20.65 7.56
C TYR A 97 1.29 21.21 6.36
N PRO A 98 2.37 21.99 6.59
CA PRO A 98 3.18 22.57 5.52
C PRO A 98 3.89 21.49 4.67
N THR A 99 4.18 20.32 5.23
CA THR A 99 4.80 19.18 4.54
C THR A 99 3.98 17.90 4.76
N VAL A 100 4.10 16.94 3.85
CA VAL A 100 3.56 15.59 3.98
C VAL A 100 4.11 14.92 5.24
N VAL A 101 5.40 15.13 5.56
CA VAL A 101 5.99 14.59 6.81
C VAL A 101 5.24 15.07 8.05
N LYS A 102 4.86 16.36 8.09
CA LYS A 102 4.10 16.91 9.22
C LYS A 102 2.68 16.33 9.27
N LEU A 103 2.03 16.16 8.11
CA LEU A 103 0.73 15.49 8.00
C LEU A 103 0.78 14.05 8.53
N LEU A 104 1.78 13.26 8.11
CA LEU A 104 1.92 11.85 8.50
C LEU A 104 2.24 11.63 9.98
N LYS A 105 2.68 12.68 10.69
CA LYS A 105 2.87 12.64 12.15
C LYS A 105 1.54 12.79 12.91
N ASP A 106 0.54 13.42 12.29
CA ASP A 106 -0.78 13.57 12.86
C ASP A 106 -1.64 12.36 12.49
N ARG A 107 -1.71 11.38 13.38
CA ARG A 107 -2.45 10.14 13.14
C ARG A 107 -3.97 10.31 13.22
N ASP A 108 -4.47 11.44 13.76
CA ASP A 108 -5.91 11.73 13.72
C ASP A 108 -6.35 12.06 12.29
N VAL A 109 -5.47 12.69 11.51
CA VAL A 109 -5.73 13.01 10.10
C VAL A 109 -5.23 11.90 9.16
N SER A 110 -3.99 11.43 9.37
CA SER A 110 -3.33 10.51 8.44
C SER A 110 -3.50 9.04 8.80
N GLY A 111 -4.13 8.69 9.92
CA GLY A 111 -4.15 7.33 10.47
C GLY A 111 -4.65 6.27 9.48
N LYS A 112 -5.63 6.64 8.65
CA LYS A 112 -6.17 5.77 7.58
C LYS A 112 -5.18 5.43 6.47
N LEU A 113 -4.04 6.12 6.36
CA LEU A 113 -2.95 5.76 5.44
C LEU A 113 -2.05 4.67 6.03
N PHE A 114 -2.27 4.23 7.27
CA PHE A 114 -1.41 3.29 7.97
C PHE A 114 -2.17 2.03 8.37
N GLY A 115 -1.90 0.94 7.65
CA GLY A 115 -2.42 -0.37 7.98
C GLY A 115 -1.69 -0.99 9.18
N ALA A 116 -2.40 -1.80 9.95
CA ALA A 116 -1.88 -2.39 11.19
C ALA A 116 -0.64 -3.28 10.99
N THR A 117 -0.46 -3.94 9.85
CA THR A 117 0.63 -4.91 9.63
C THR A 117 1.65 -4.49 8.57
N GLY A 118 1.30 -3.50 7.75
CA GLY A 118 2.13 -3.02 6.64
C GLY A 118 2.44 -1.53 6.65
N GLY A 119 1.78 -0.76 7.50
CA GLY A 119 1.93 0.69 7.54
C GLY A 119 1.41 1.36 6.27
N PHE A 120 2.17 2.34 5.79
CA PHE A 120 1.91 3.11 4.59
C PHE A 120 2.92 2.74 3.51
N GLN A 121 2.48 2.32 2.33
CA GLN A 121 3.36 1.82 1.26
C GLN A 121 4.43 2.83 0.82
N ALA A 122 4.13 4.13 0.89
CA ALA A 122 5.06 5.17 0.44
C ALA A 122 6.26 5.39 1.36
N ILE A 123 6.30 4.76 2.53
CA ILE A 123 7.37 4.90 3.52
C ILE A 123 7.74 3.55 4.14
N GLU A 124 8.68 3.58 5.09
CA GLU A 124 9.09 2.40 5.85
C GLU A 124 7.88 1.71 6.51
N GLY A 125 7.86 0.38 6.44
CA GLY A 125 6.77 -0.41 6.98
C GLY A 125 6.71 -0.40 8.50
N GLU A 126 5.50 -0.53 9.03
CA GLU A 126 5.24 -0.68 10.45
C GLU A 126 4.25 -1.82 10.73
N MET A 127 4.42 -2.46 11.87
CA MET A 127 3.50 -3.46 12.41
C MET A 127 3.09 -3.03 13.82
N PHE A 128 1.79 -2.76 13.99
CA PHE A 128 1.19 -2.20 15.20
C PHE A 128 1.93 -0.93 15.68
N GLY A 129 2.33 -0.07 14.74
CA GLY A 129 3.10 1.15 15.00
C GLY A 129 4.60 0.95 15.22
N ILE A 130 5.10 -0.30 15.24
CA ILE A 130 6.52 -0.62 15.37
C ILE A 130 7.12 -0.73 13.97
N LYS A 131 8.05 0.17 13.65
CA LYS A 131 8.76 0.15 12.37
C LYS A 131 9.61 -1.09 12.20
N TYR A 132 9.67 -1.61 10.99
CA TYR A 132 10.56 -2.70 10.62
C TYR A 132 11.40 -2.32 9.40
N LYS A 133 12.62 -2.87 9.34
CA LYS A 133 13.55 -2.60 8.25
C LYS A 133 13.28 -3.51 7.05
N PRO A 134 13.53 -3.06 5.81
CA PRO A 134 13.54 -3.92 4.63
C PRO A 134 14.43 -5.15 4.84
N GLY A 135 13.94 -6.33 4.44
CA GLY A 135 14.63 -7.61 4.59
C GLY A 135 14.56 -8.24 5.98
N SER A 136 14.00 -7.55 6.97
CA SER A 136 13.76 -8.12 8.31
C SER A 136 12.68 -9.20 8.29
N PHE A 137 12.54 -9.94 9.39
CA PHE A 137 11.51 -10.98 9.50
C PHE A 137 10.10 -10.41 9.32
N LEU A 138 9.76 -9.31 9.97
CA LEU A 138 8.43 -8.69 9.87
C LEU A 138 8.16 -8.15 8.47
N ASP A 139 9.17 -7.58 7.82
CA ASP A 139 9.08 -7.13 6.43
C ASP A 139 8.75 -8.28 5.48
N LYS A 140 9.55 -9.37 5.53
CA LYS A 140 9.33 -10.56 4.70
C LYS A 140 7.98 -11.21 4.98
N LEU A 141 7.57 -11.27 6.25
CA LEU A 141 6.27 -11.79 6.64
C LEU A 141 5.14 -10.95 6.05
N THR A 142 5.20 -9.63 6.16
CA THR A 142 4.17 -8.75 5.58
C THR A 142 4.13 -8.88 4.06
N GLU A 143 5.29 -8.88 3.40
CA GLU A 143 5.37 -8.97 1.95
C GLU A 143 4.95 -10.33 1.37
N THR A 144 5.05 -11.40 2.16
CA THR A 144 4.51 -12.73 1.82
C THR A 144 3.00 -12.70 1.59
N TYR A 145 2.29 -11.82 2.30
CA TYR A 145 0.86 -11.65 2.12
C TYR A 145 0.52 -10.62 1.02
N ALA A 146 1.44 -9.70 0.73
CA ALA A 146 1.22 -8.66 -0.26
C ALA A 146 1.05 -9.26 -1.67
N GLY A 147 0.12 -8.70 -2.46
CA GLY A 147 -0.32 -9.31 -3.72
C GLY A 147 -1.56 -10.18 -3.51
N GLN A 148 -1.41 -11.38 -2.95
CA GLN A 148 -2.55 -12.30 -2.75
C GLN A 148 -3.61 -11.69 -1.83
N HIS A 149 -3.20 -11.08 -0.71
CA HIS A 149 -4.10 -10.37 0.20
C HIS A 149 -4.85 -9.26 -0.53
N ASP A 150 -4.18 -8.45 -1.35
CA ASP A 150 -4.81 -7.35 -2.08
C ASP A 150 -5.77 -7.87 -3.14
N LEU A 151 -5.38 -8.90 -3.89
CA LEU A 151 -6.19 -9.47 -4.97
C LEU A 151 -7.44 -10.16 -4.43
N VAL A 152 -7.30 -11.02 -3.41
CA VAL A 152 -8.42 -11.71 -2.76
C VAL A 152 -9.23 -10.75 -1.90
N GLY A 153 -8.54 -9.82 -1.24
CA GLY A 153 -9.13 -8.77 -0.43
C GLY A 153 -9.71 -7.63 -1.23
N GLY A 154 -10.03 -7.80 -2.52
CA GLY A 154 -10.92 -6.89 -3.23
C GLY A 154 -10.25 -5.65 -3.81
N GLN A 155 -8.98 -5.71 -4.20
CA GLN A 155 -8.25 -4.67 -4.95
C GLN A 155 -9.13 -3.97 -6.01
N TRP A 156 -9.92 -4.75 -6.76
CA TRP A 156 -10.78 -4.26 -7.84
C TRP A 156 -11.99 -3.45 -7.37
N LEU A 157 -12.34 -3.56 -6.10
CA LEU A 157 -13.45 -2.85 -5.46
C LEU A 157 -12.97 -1.69 -4.61
N PHE A 158 -11.76 -1.79 -4.05
CA PHE A 158 -11.29 -0.96 -2.94
C PHE A 158 -10.36 0.17 -3.35
N TYR A 159 -9.67 -0.01 -4.47
CA TYR A 159 -8.88 1.04 -5.08
C TYR A 159 -9.68 1.81 -6.12
N ASP A 160 -9.35 3.08 -6.29
CA ASP A 160 -9.90 3.91 -7.35
C ASP A 160 -9.29 3.57 -8.72
N GLU A 161 -9.77 4.25 -9.76
CA GLU A 161 -9.34 4.02 -11.15
C GLU A 161 -7.84 4.25 -11.40
N ILE A 162 -7.17 4.98 -10.50
CA ILE A 162 -5.73 5.24 -10.54
C ILE A 162 -4.97 4.37 -9.54
N GLY A 163 -5.60 3.38 -8.91
CA GLY A 163 -4.92 2.41 -8.03
C GLY A 163 -4.58 2.92 -6.63
N ASN A 164 -5.16 4.04 -6.21
CA ASN A 164 -5.09 4.58 -4.85
C ASN A 164 -6.26 4.10 -3.98
N GLY A 165 -6.16 4.28 -2.66
CA GLY A 165 -7.30 4.07 -1.76
C GLY A 165 -8.45 4.99 -2.15
N ASN A 166 -9.64 4.43 -2.36
CA ASN A 166 -10.79 5.18 -2.85
C ASN A 166 -11.23 6.25 -1.84
N ARG A 167 -11.12 7.52 -2.24
CA ARG A 167 -11.49 8.69 -1.43
C ARG A 167 -12.98 9.00 -1.36
N TYR A 168 -13.80 8.29 -2.15
CA TYR A 168 -15.25 8.52 -2.25
C TYR A 168 -16.09 7.47 -1.52
N PHE A 169 -15.45 6.62 -0.71
CA PHE A 169 -16.20 5.67 0.10
C PHE A 169 -17.06 6.35 1.14
N THR A 170 -18.31 5.92 1.19
CA THR A 170 -19.19 6.18 2.32
C THR A 170 -18.66 5.46 3.57
N PRO A 171 -19.02 5.91 4.78
CA PRO A 171 -18.61 5.23 6.02
C PRO A 171 -18.97 3.74 6.08
N ASN A 172 -20.07 3.35 5.42
CA ASN A 172 -20.48 1.94 5.36
C ASN A 172 -19.59 1.15 4.40
N GLN A 173 -19.24 1.69 3.23
CA GLN A 173 -18.33 1.04 2.29
C GLN A 173 -16.94 0.87 2.92
N GLU A 174 -16.43 1.90 3.60
CA GLU A 174 -15.13 1.83 4.29
C GLU A 174 -15.10 0.71 5.34
N LYS A 175 -16.16 0.56 6.16
CA LYS A 175 -16.28 -0.54 7.12
C LYS A 175 -16.31 -1.91 6.45
N TRP A 176 -16.95 -2.03 5.29
CA TRP A 176 -16.99 -3.29 4.55
C TRP A 176 -15.63 -3.63 3.95
N VAL A 177 -14.94 -2.65 3.38
CA VAL A 177 -13.58 -2.78 2.85
C VAL A 177 -12.63 -3.29 3.93
N ASP A 178 -12.63 -2.66 5.10
CA ASP A 178 -11.78 -3.04 6.23
C ASP A 178 -12.04 -4.49 6.68
N ARG A 179 -13.32 -4.87 6.89
CA ARG A 179 -13.70 -6.23 7.27
C ARG A 179 -13.30 -7.27 6.22
N PHE A 180 -13.46 -6.94 4.95
CA PHE A 180 -13.13 -7.86 3.87
C PHE A 180 -11.61 -8.03 3.74
N SER A 181 -10.84 -6.96 3.91
CA SER A 181 -9.37 -7.03 4.00
C SER A 181 -8.94 -7.93 5.17
N ILE A 182 -9.54 -7.77 6.35
CA ILE A 182 -9.25 -8.64 7.51
C ILE A 182 -9.57 -10.12 7.19
N ALA A 183 -10.71 -10.39 6.55
CA ALA A 183 -11.12 -11.74 6.18
C ALA A 183 -10.23 -12.36 5.07
N ALA A 184 -9.59 -11.54 4.24
CA ALA A 184 -8.68 -12.00 3.20
C ALA A 184 -7.41 -12.64 3.78
N VAL A 185 -6.92 -12.18 4.94
CA VAL A 185 -5.72 -12.73 5.60
C VAL A 185 -5.85 -14.24 5.86
N PRO A 186 -6.85 -14.75 6.61
CA PRO A 186 -7.03 -16.19 6.79
C PRO A 186 -7.38 -16.91 5.49
N ALA A 187 -8.03 -16.24 4.52
CA ALA A 187 -8.36 -16.85 3.23
C ALA A 187 -7.12 -17.16 2.38
N VAL A 188 -6.10 -16.29 2.39
CA VAL A 188 -4.85 -16.50 1.64
C VAL A 188 -3.77 -17.22 2.43
N THR A 189 -3.89 -17.29 3.76
CA THR A 189 -2.91 -17.98 4.63
C THR A 189 -2.54 -19.40 4.17
N PRO A 190 -3.48 -20.26 3.71
CA PRO A 190 -3.16 -21.61 3.23
C PRO A 190 -2.25 -21.66 2.00
N THR A 191 -2.19 -20.58 1.21
CA THR A 191 -1.32 -20.48 0.03
C THR A 191 -0.06 -19.65 0.31
N THR A 192 -0.15 -18.60 1.12
CA THR A 192 0.97 -17.70 1.40
C THR A 192 1.99 -18.30 2.38
N VAL A 193 1.56 -18.88 3.50
CA VAL A 193 2.48 -19.42 4.52
C VAL A 193 3.32 -20.57 3.98
N PRO A 194 2.76 -21.59 3.30
CA PRO A 194 3.58 -22.62 2.68
C PRO A 194 4.56 -22.06 1.65
N HIS A 195 4.26 -20.93 0.99
CA HIS A 195 5.18 -20.28 0.06
C HIS A 195 6.35 -19.55 0.73
N ALA A 196 6.20 -19.11 1.98
CA ALA A 196 7.28 -18.40 2.68
C ALA A 196 8.19 -19.34 3.49
N LEU A 197 7.76 -20.55 3.78
CA LEU A 197 8.55 -21.50 4.57
C LEU A 197 9.81 -21.97 3.80
N PRO A 198 10.93 -22.22 4.47
CA PRO A 198 12.05 -22.96 3.87
C PRO A 198 11.61 -24.30 3.30
N LEU A 199 12.26 -24.77 2.22
CA LEU A 199 11.94 -26.05 1.57
C LEU A 199 11.96 -27.21 2.57
N GLU A 200 12.93 -27.22 3.47
CA GLU A 200 13.11 -28.22 4.53
C GLU A 200 11.90 -28.29 5.46
N ILE A 201 11.34 -27.14 5.83
CA ILE A 201 10.15 -27.06 6.68
C ILE A 201 8.90 -27.48 5.90
N ARG A 202 8.80 -27.12 4.62
CA ARG A 202 7.69 -27.59 3.77
C ARG A 202 7.71 -29.11 3.62
N PHE A 203 8.88 -29.70 3.43
CA PHE A 203 9.05 -31.15 3.37
C PHE A 203 8.61 -31.81 4.68
N LEU A 204 9.00 -31.25 5.82
CA LEU A 204 8.68 -31.79 7.15
C LEU A 204 7.20 -31.67 7.50
N LEU A 205 6.55 -30.53 7.19
CA LEU A 205 5.17 -30.26 7.57
C LEU A 205 4.14 -30.80 6.57
N PHE A 206 4.48 -30.85 5.28
CA PHE A 206 3.51 -31.13 4.22
C PHE A 206 3.86 -32.35 3.35
N GLY A 207 5.02 -32.98 3.56
CA GLY A 207 5.38 -34.25 2.90
C GLY A 207 5.48 -34.18 1.37
N VAL A 208 5.55 -32.99 0.79
CA VAL A 208 5.57 -32.79 -0.67
C VAL A 208 6.99 -33.05 -1.18
N ARG A 209 7.29 -34.26 -1.65
CA ARG A 209 8.54 -34.55 -2.37
C ARG A 209 8.59 -33.85 -3.73
#